data_AF-A0A3G9J9P8-F1
#
_entry.id   AF-A0A3G9J9P8-F1
#
_cell.length_a   1.000
_cell.length_b   1.000
_cell.length_c   1.000
_cell.angle_alpha   90.00
_cell.angle_beta   90.00
_cell.angle_gamma   90.00
#
_symmetry.space_group_name_H-M   'P 1'
#
loop_
_entity.id
_entity.type
_entity.pdbx_description
1 polymer ?
#
loop_
_entity_poly.entity_id
_entity_poly.type
_entity_poly.pdbx_seq_one_letter_code
_entity_poly.pdbx_strand_id
1 'polypeptide(L)' 'MNDRKMELMRKLIDSGVIKDPQWMDRLDEPAPLWVVLDMVMQLIERIDPPHQPFD' A
#
# COMPACT_ATOMS: atom_id res chain seq x y z
N MET A 1 17.37 3.49 9.47
CA MET A 1 16.43 2.36 9.28
C MET A 1 14.96 2.82 9.31
N ASN A 2 14.63 3.92 10.01
CA ASN A 2 13.25 4.45 10.10
C ASN A 2 12.79 5.27 8.89
N ASP A 3 13.71 5.98 8.20
CA ASP A 3 13.33 6.86 7.09
C ASP A 3 12.69 6.12 5.91
N ARG A 4 13.21 4.94 5.56
CA ARG A 4 12.68 4.11 4.47
C ARG A 4 11.30 3.54 4.79
N LYS A 5 11.04 3.27 6.08
CA LYS A 5 9.75 2.79 6.60
C LYS A 5 8.71 3.91 6.55
N MET A 6 9.10 5.13 6.94
CA MET A 6 8.25 6.32 6.82
C MET A 6 7.92 6.67 5.37
N GLU A 7 8.89 6.60 4.46
CA GLU A 7 8.67 6.89 3.05
C GLU A 7 7.69 5.89 2.41
N LEU A 8 7.81 4.60 2.74
CA LEU A 8 6.86 3.57 2.34
C LEU A 8 5.46 3.86 2.87
N MET A 9 5.31 4.21 4.16
CA MET A 9 4.00 4.56 4.72
C MET A 9 3.39 5.78 4.07
N ARG A 10 4.19 6.80 3.77
CA ARG A 10 3.68 8.00 3.11
C ARG A 10 3.16 7.69 1.71
N LYS A 11 3.85 6.82 0.96
CA LYS A 11 3.38 6.32 -0.33
C LYS A 11 2.10 5.48 -0.20
N LEU A 12 1.95 4.72 0.88
CA LEU A 12 0.76 3.89 1.14
C LEU A 12 -0.47 4.70 1.58
N ILE A 13 -0.26 5.80 2.31
CA ILE A 13 -1.30 6.76 2.65
C ILE A 13 -1.74 7.52 1.40
N ASP A 14 -0.77 8.02 0.62
CA ASP A 14 -1.04 8.74 -0.64
C ASP A 14 -1.71 7.84 -1.69
N SER A 15 -1.47 6.53 -1.66
CA SER A 15 -2.14 5.56 -2.54
C SER A 15 -3.52 5.12 -2.02
N GLY A 16 -3.97 5.59 -0.86
CA GLY A 16 -5.26 5.25 -0.28
C GLY A 16 -5.36 3.82 0.26
N VAL A 17 -4.26 3.07 0.31
CA VAL A 17 -4.17 1.72 0.92
C VAL A 17 -4.45 1.82 2.41
N ILE A 18 -3.83 2.81 3.07
CA ILE A 18 -3.98 3.03 4.51
C ILE A 18 -4.99 4.15 4.71
N LYS A 19 -6.23 3.76 5.01
CA LYS A 19 -7.35 4.68 5.27
C LYS A 19 -7.37 5.23 6.70
N ASP A 20 -6.55 4.68 7.60
CA ASP A 20 -6.59 4.97 9.02
C ASP A 20 -5.26 5.56 9.53
N PRO A 21 -5.24 6.82 10.01
CA PRO A 21 -4.01 7.50 10.46
C PRO A 21 -3.30 6.78 11.61
N GLN A 22 -4.03 5.96 12.39
CA GLN A 22 -3.48 5.23 13.54
C GLN A 22 -2.41 4.20 13.18
N TRP A 23 -2.29 3.84 11.90
CA TRP A 23 -1.24 2.96 11.41
C TRP A 23 0.16 3.58 11.48
N MET A 24 0.27 4.91 11.46
CA MET A 24 1.55 5.59 11.65
C MET A 24 2.15 5.34 13.03
N ASP A 25 1.31 5.22 14.07
CA ASP A 25 1.75 4.97 15.44
C ASP A 25 2.13 3.50 15.68
N ARG A 26 1.72 2.57 14.81
CA ARG A 26 1.91 1.12 14.95
C ARG A 26 2.82 0.52 13.89
N LEU A 27 3.70 1.34 13.32
CA LEU A 27 4.65 1.00 12.26
C LEU A 27 5.57 -0.18 12.59
N ASP A 28 5.84 -0.43 13.88
CA ASP A 28 6.68 -1.51 14.37
C ASP A 28 5.91 -2.79 14.69
N GLU A 29 4.58 -2.78 14.55
CA GLU A 29 3.73 -3.95 14.69
C GLU A 29 3.55 -4.66 13.33
N PRO A 30 3.35 -5.99 13.33
CA PRO A 30 3.04 -6.72 12.11
C PRO A 30 1.73 -6.22 11.50
N ALA A 31 1.78 -5.87 10.21
CA ALA A 31 0.63 -5.40 9.47
C ALA A 31 -0.46 -6.49 9.38
N PRO A 32 -1.74 -6.14 9.60
CA PRO A 32 -2.87 -7.00 9.30
C PRO A 32 -2.86 -7.58 7.88
N LEU A 33 -3.29 -8.84 7.76
CA LEU A 33 -3.33 -9.58 6.48
C LEU A 33 -4.10 -8.83 5.38
N TRP A 34 -5.23 -8.19 5.72
CA TRP A 34 -6.06 -7.48 4.75
C TRP A 34 -5.33 -6.31 4.08
N VAL A 35 -4.40 -5.65 4.77
CA VAL A 35 -3.58 -4.57 4.17
C VAL A 35 -2.56 -5.14 3.20
N VAL A 36 -1.96 -6.29 3.53
CA VAL A 36 -1.06 -6.96 2.59
C VAL A 36 -1.80 -7.38 1.33
N LEU A 37 -3.04 -7.89 1.47
CA LEU A 37 -3.88 -8.26 0.33
C LEU A 37 -4.26 -7.04 -0.52
N ASP A 38 -4.61 -5.91 0.09
CA ASP A 38 -4.93 -4.67 -0.61
C ASP A 38 -3.72 -4.14 -1.41
N MET A 39 -2.52 -4.15 -0.81
CA MET A 39 -1.28 -3.80 -1.51
C MET A 39 -1.01 -4.71 -2.71
N VAL A 40 -1.26 -6.01 -2.58
CA VAL A 40 -1.07 -6.97 -3.67
C VAL A 40 -2.08 -6.72 -4.79
N MET A 41 -3.34 -6.43 -4.49
CA MET A 41 -4.34 -6.06 -5.49
C MET A 41 -3.93 -4.80 -6.28
N GLN A 42 -3.50 -3.74 -5.58
CA GLN A 42 -3.04 -2.51 -6.25
C GLN A 42 -1.78 -2.73 -7.08
N LEU A 43 -0.90 -3.64 -6.65
CA LEU A 43 0.27 -4.02 -7.44
C LEU A 43 -0.13 -4.77 -8.72
N ILE A 44 -1.10 -5.69 -8.62
CA ILE A 44 -1.64 -6.41 -9.77
C ILE A 44 -2.27 -5.42 -10.77
N GLU A 45 -3.10 -4.48 -10.29
CA GLU A 45 -3.71 -3.45 -11.14
C GLU A 45 -2.68 -2.54 -11.83
N ARG A 46 -1.53 -2.30 -11.19
CA ARG A 46 -0.44 -1.53 -11.81
C ARG A 46 0.36 -2.32 -12.84
N ILE A 47 0.54 -3.63 -12.63
CA ILE A 47 1.31 -4.50 -13.52
C ILE A 47 0.48 -4.89 -14.74
N ASP A 48 -0.81 -5.17 -14.54
CA ASP A 48 -1.75 -5.55 -15.59
C ASP A 48 -3.01 -4.66 -15.50
N PRO A 49 -2.91 -3.41 -15.99
CA PRO A 49 -4.02 -2.49 -15.96
C PRO A 49 -5.15 -3.02 -16.85
N PRO A 50 -6.39 -3.19 -16.33
CA PRO A 50 -7.51 -3.81 -17.06
C PRO A 50 -8.03 -2.99 -18.26
N HIS A 51 -7.33 -1.93 -18.64
CA HIS A 51 -7.72 -0.95 -19.66
C HIS A 51 -6.68 -0.78 -20.77
N GLN A 52 -5.85 -1.79 -21.07
CA GLN A 52 -5.18 -1.78 -22.36
C GLN A 52 -6.25 -1.94 -23.46
N PRO A 53 -6.43 -0.96 -24.36
CA PRO A 53 -7.22 -1.20 -25.56
C PRO A 53 -6.53 -2.35 -26.31
N PHE A 54 -7.29 -3.39 -26.62
CA PHE A 54 -6.82 -4.47 -27.48
C PHE A 54 -6.37 -3.84 -28.81
N ASP A 55 -5.08 -3.91 -29.10
CA ASP A 55 -4.51 -3.62 -30.43
C ASP A 55 -4.58 -4.89 -31.29
#